data_AF-A0A4Y2DWW4-F1
#
_entry.id   AF-A0A4Y2DWW4-F1
#
_cell.length_a   1.000
_cell.length_b   1.000
_cell.length_c   1.000
_cell.angle_alpha   90.00
_cell.angle_beta   90.00
_cell.angle_gamma   90.00
#
_symmetry.space_group_name_H-M   'P 1'
#
loop_
_entity.id
_entity.type
_entity.pdbx_description
1 polymer ?
#
loop_
_entity_poly.entity_id
_entity_poly.type
_entity_poly.pdbx_seq_one_letter_code
_entity_poly.pdbx_strand_id
1 'polypeptide(L)'
;MGLCSRRPTRVPLLIKRHRQLRLQWAREHRDWIMDEWKRVAWSDESRFLIHHVDGRVRVRRLPGEQLLPSCTAGHIQAGGGGIMLWGTFSWAALGSVLVAE
;
A
#
# COMPACT_ATOMS: atom_id res chain seq x y z
N MET A 1 -11.04 9.74 33.42
CA MET A 1 -10.63 9.20 32.10
C MET A 1 -10.80 10.30 31.07
N GLY A 2 -9.73 10.74 30.41
CA GLY A 2 -9.70 11.92 29.55
C GLY A 2 -9.53 11.57 28.06
N LEU A 3 -9.72 12.58 27.21
CA LEU A 3 -9.44 12.47 25.77
C LEU A 3 -7.92 12.46 25.56
N CYS A 4 -7.43 11.47 24.80
CA CYS A 4 -6.03 11.39 24.39
C CYS A 4 -5.87 11.92 22.96
N SER A 5 -4.82 12.70 22.71
CA SER A 5 -4.43 13.08 21.36
C SER A 5 -4.04 11.83 20.55
N ARG A 6 -4.61 11.68 19.35
CA ARG A 6 -4.34 10.59 18.41
C ARG A 6 -4.12 11.16 17.01
N ARG A 7 -3.29 10.49 16.22
CA ARG A 7 -3.13 10.84 14.79
C ARG A 7 -4.38 10.40 14.02
N PRO A 8 -4.86 11.20 13.05
CA PRO A 8 -5.93 10.78 12.15
C PRO A 8 -5.52 9.54 11.35
N THR A 9 -6.46 8.61 11.17
CA THR A 9 -6.29 7.46 10.28
C THR A 9 -6.28 7.95 8.83
N ARG A 10 -5.25 7.58 8.07
CA ARG A 10 -5.20 7.85 6.62
C ARG A 10 -6.07 6.83 5.90
N VAL A 11 -7.11 7.29 5.23
CA VAL A 11 -8.00 6.46 4.40
C VAL A 11 -8.28 7.17 3.07
N PRO A 12 -8.55 6.43 1.99
CA PRO A 12 -8.98 7.03 0.73
C PRO A 12 -10.24 7.88 0.93
N LEU A 13 -10.28 9.05 0.31
CA LEU A 13 -11.46 9.90 0.33
C LEU A 13 -12.54 9.30 -0.59
N LEU A 14 -13.61 8.80 0.02
CA LEU A 14 -14.75 8.23 -0.70
C LEU A 14 -15.90 9.22 -0.77
N ILE A 15 -16.32 9.57 -1.99
CA ILE A 15 -17.56 10.30 -2.22
C ILE A 15 -18.78 9.44 -1.86
N LYS A 16 -19.94 10.07 -1.65
CA LYS A 16 -21.19 9.39 -1.24
C LYS A 16 -21.54 8.20 -2.15
N ARG A 17 -21.42 8.38 -3.47
CA ARG A 17 -21.67 7.32 -4.47
C ARG A 17 -20.76 6.09 -4.26
N HIS A 18 -19.46 6.29 -4.04
CA HIS A 18 -18.52 5.18 -3.81
C HIS A 18 -18.89 4.39 -2.56
N ARG A 19 -19.31 5.09 -1.48
CA ARG A 19 -19.73 4.43 -0.24
C ARG A 19 -20.97 3.57 -0.44
N GLN A 20 -21.95 4.08 -1.19
CA GLN A 20 -23.19 3.35 -1.50
C GLN A 20 -22.89 2.09 -2.33
N LEU A 21 -22.10 2.21 -3.41
CA LEU A 21 -21.73 1.08 -4.25
C LEU A 21 -20.93 0.02 -3.49
N ARG A 22 -19.96 0.43 -2.66
CA ARG A 22 -19.19 -0.51 -1.83
C ARG A 22 -20.07 -1.24 -0.81
N LEU A 23 -21.01 -0.54 -0.19
CA LEU A 23 -21.95 -1.14 0.76
C LEU A 23 -22.91 -2.12 0.05
N GLN A 24 -23.41 -1.75 -1.12
CA GLN A 24 -24.25 -2.62 -1.93
C GLN A 24 -23.51 -3.90 -2.31
N TRP A 25 -22.31 -3.78 -2.88
CA TRP A 25 -21.48 -4.92 -3.25
C TRP A 25 -21.22 -5.84 -2.04
N ALA A 26 -20.85 -5.26 -0.89
CA ALA A 26 -20.61 -6.02 0.34
C ALA A 26 -21.86 -6.74 0.86
N ARG A 27 -23.07 -6.19 0.64
CA ARG A 27 -24.33 -6.84 1.01
C ARG A 27 -24.68 -7.97 0.06
N GLU A 28 -24.51 -7.76 -1.25
CA GLU A 28 -24.76 -8.76 -2.29
C GLU A 28 -23.87 -9.99 -2.12
N HIS A 29 -22.63 -9.80 -1.66
CA HIS A 29 -21.62 -10.85 -1.51
C HIS A 29 -21.42 -11.28 -0.05
N ARG A 30 -22.26 -10.81 0.88
CA ARG A 30 -22.10 -11.07 2.32
C ARG A 30 -22.18 -12.56 2.65
N ASP A 31 -23.11 -13.25 2.00
CA ASP A 31 -23.46 -14.62 2.30
C ASP A 31 -22.78 -15.60 1.31
N TRP A 32 -21.78 -15.11 0.57
CA TRP A 32 -20.98 -15.95 -0.34
C TRP A 32 -20.23 -17.03 0.43
N ILE A 33 -20.41 -18.28 0.00
CA ILE A 33 -19.68 -19.43 0.53
C ILE A 33 -18.29 -19.53 -0.09
N MET A 34 -17.41 -20.30 0.54
CA MET A 34 -16.02 -20.44 0.09
C MET A 34 -15.90 -20.83 -1.38
N ASP A 35 -16.76 -21.70 -1.89
CA ASP A 35 -16.68 -22.14 -3.29
C ASP A 35 -17.05 -21.05 -4.30
N GLU A 36 -17.79 -20.02 -3.89
CA GLU A 36 -18.02 -18.82 -4.73
C GLU A 36 -16.76 -17.95 -4.75
N TRP A 37 -16.11 -17.75 -3.60
CA TRP A 37 -14.82 -17.04 -3.52
C TRP A 37 -13.73 -17.73 -4.34
N LYS A 38 -13.70 -19.07 -4.37
CA LYS A 38 -12.72 -19.83 -5.17
C LYS A 38 -12.81 -19.59 -6.67
N ARG A 39 -13.98 -19.14 -7.16
CA ARG A 39 -14.21 -18.85 -8.59
C ARG A 39 -13.74 -17.47 -9.00
N VAL A 40 -13.37 -16.61 -8.04
CA VAL A 40 -12.91 -15.25 -8.31
C VAL A 40 -11.43 -15.27 -8.70
N ALA A 41 -11.12 -14.65 -9.84
CA ALA A 41 -9.78 -14.25 -10.21
C ALA A 41 -9.60 -12.76 -9.87
N TRP A 42 -8.50 -12.44 -9.18
CA TRP A 42 -8.12 -11.10 -8.77
C TRP A 42 -7.02 -10.58 -9.69
N SER A 43 -7.04 -9.29 -9.97
CA SER A 43 -6.00 -8.58 -10.71
C SER A 43 -5.71 -7.25 -10.05
N ASP A 44 -4.45 -6.83 -9.98
CA ASP A 44 -4.09 -5.49 -9.54
C ASP A 44 -2.74 -5.05 -10.14
N GLU A 45 -2.48 -3.74 -10.05
CA GLU A 45 -1.20 -3.14 -10.40
C GLU A 45 -0.50 -2.63 -9.16
N SER A 46 0.78 -3.00 -8.99
CA SER A 46 1.58 -2.50 -7.89
C SER A 46 2.93 -1.98 -8.39
N ARG A 47 3.28 -0.79 -7.89
CA ARG A 47 4.59 -0.18 -8.15
C ARG A 47 5.62 -0.67 -7.14
N PHE A 48 6.63 -1.38 -7.63
CA PHE A 48 7.80 -1.78 -6.86
C PHE A 48 8.91 -0.78 -7.09
N LEU A 49 9.40 -0.19 -6.00
CA LEU A 49 10.42 0.84 -6.06
C LEU A 49 11.80 0.22 -5.86
N ILE A 50 12.76 0.58 -6.72
CA ILE A 50 14.10 -0.01 -6.72
C ILE A 50 14.93 0.50 -5.53
N HIS A 51 14.68 1.74 -5.10
CA HIS A 51 15.42 2.38 -4.00
C HIS A 51 14.51 2.88 -2.86
N HIS A 52 13.37 2.24 -2.58
CA HIS A 52 12.48 2.72 -1.53
C HIS A 52 13.03 2.52 -0.13
N VAL A 53 13.31 3.65 0.51
CA VAL A 53 13.38 3.77 1.95
C VAL A 53 12.10 4.51 2.35
N ASP A 54 11.26 3.97 3.25
CA ASP A 54 9.98 4.56 3.73
C ASP A 54 10.17 5.94 4.42
N GLY A 55 11.33 6.59 4.28
CA GLY A 55 11.68 7.88 4.89
C GLY A 55 11.74 7.85 6.41
N ARG A 56 11.52 6.69 7.03
CA ARG A 56 11.45 6.49 8.49
C ARG A 56 12.75 5.96 9.08
N VAL A 57 13.89 6.26 8.47
CA VAL A 57 15.19 5.97 9.08
C VAL A 57 15.34 6.86 10.31
N ARG A 58 15.50 6.25 11.47
CA ARG A 58 15.76 6.97 12.73
C ARG A 58 17.23 6.75 13.10
N VAL A 59 17.92 7.83 13.37
CA VAL A 59 19.29 7.82 13.89
C VAL A 59 19.28 8.35 15.33
N ARG A 60 20.15 7.82 16.19
CA ARG A 60 20.43 8.39 17.52
C ARG A 60 21.70 9.23 17.38
N ARG A 61 21.64 10.52 17.74
CA ARG A 61 22.78 11.45 17.64
C ARG A 61 22.66 12.60 18.65
N LEU A 62 23.79 13.23 18.97
CA LEU A 62 23.86 14.44 19.79
C LEU A 62 23.65 15.72 18.96
N PRO A 63 23.36 16.88 19.60
CA PRO A 63 23.39 18.17 18.93
C PRO A 63 24.75 18.42 18.26
N GLY A 64 24.76 18.80 16.99
CA GLY A 64 25.98 19.05 16.20
C GLY A 64 26.43 17.90 15.30
N GLU A 65 26.00 16.66 15.56
CA GLU A 65 26.39 15.47 14.78
C GLU A 65 25.59 15.29 13.48
N GLN A 66 24.85 16.32 13.06
CA GLN A 66 23.82 16.20 12.03
C GLN A 66 24.37 15.83 10.66
N LEU A 67 25.62 16.20 10.39
CA LEU A 67 26.32 16.00 9.12
C LEU A 67 27.25 14.78 9.13
N LEU A 68 27.32 14.02 10.24
CA LEU A 68 28.12 12.79 10.25
C LEU A 68 27.57 11.79 9.22
N PRO A 69 28.42 11.05 8.49
CA PRO A 69 27.97 10.04 7.54
C PRO A 69 27.02 8.99 8.15
N SER A 70 27.21 8.64 9.43
CA SER A 70 26.32 7.73 10.16
C SER A 70 24.95 8.33 10.51
N CYS A 71 24.82 9.65 10.42
CA CYS A 71 23.64 10.44 10.80
C CYS A 71 22.93 11.08 9.60
N THR A 72 23.45 10.84 8.39
CA THR A 72 22.92 11.35 7.13
C THR A 72 22.51 10.17 6.25
N ALA A 73 21.44 10.35 5.48
CA ALA A 73 21.01 9.38 4.48
C ALA A 73 21.00 10.08 3.14
N GLY A 74 21.63 9.46 2.13
CA GLY A 74 21.62 9.97 0.77
C GLY A 74 20.19 10.06 0.25
N HIS A 75 19.82 11.23 -0.27
CA HIS A 75 18.54 11.43 -0.96
C HIS A 75 18.81 11.44 -2.46
N ILE A 76 18.23 10.49 -3.19
CA ILE A 76 18.33 10.45 -4.65
C ILE A 76 17.34 11.47 -5.22
N GLN A 77 17.80 12.47 -5.98
CA GLN A 77 16.93 13.52 -6.54
C GLN A 77 15.84 12.96 -7.48
N ALA A 78 16.11 11.85 -8.16
CA ALA A 78 15.22 11.25 -9.14
C ALA A 78 14.59 9.95 -8.61
N GLY A 79 13.61 10.05 -7.70
CA GLY A 79 12.54 9.06 -7.43
C GLY A 79 12.89 7.59 -7.17
N GLY A 80 14.17 7.21 -7.15
CA GLY A 80 14.65 5.85 -6.98
C GLY A 80 14.28 4.85 -8.08
N GLY A 81 13.60 5.29 -9.16
CA GLY A 81 13.01 4.39 -10.14
C GLY A 81 11.93 3.46 -9.55
N GLY A 82 11.07 2.91 -10.40
CA GLY A 82 10.16 1.86 -9.99
C GLY A 82 9.61 1.12 -11.18
N ILE A 83 9.32 -0.17 -10.97
CA ILE A 83 8.73 -1.05 -11.96
C ILE A 83 7.25 -1.19 -11.60
N MET A 84 6.36 -0.91 -12.54
CA MET A 84 4.95 -1.23 -12.39
C MET A 84 4.75 -2.68 -12.80
N LEU A 85 4.15 -3.47 -11.93
CA LEU A 85 3.79 -4.86 -12.24
C LEU A 85 2.27 -4.98 -12.21
N TRP A 86 1.71 -5.53 -13.28
CA TRP A 86 0.35 -6.04 -13.29
C TRP A 86 0.40 -7.53 -12.97
N GLY A 87 -0.45 -7.98 -12.06
CA GLY A 87 -0.49 -9.37 -11.64
C GLY A 87 -1.91 -9.88 -11.49
N THR A 88 -2.06 -11.19 -11.68
CA THR A 88 -3.31 -11.91 -11.41
C THR A 88 -3.11 -13.07 -10.46
N PHE A 89 -4.13 -13.42 -9.70
CA PHE A 89 -4.16 -14.68 -8.95
C PHE A 89 -5.59 -15.13 -8.70
N SER A 90 -5.76 -16.41 -8.38
CA SER A 90 -7.03 -16.99 -7.93
C SER A 90 -6.78 -17.85 -6.71
N TRP A 91 -7.82 -18.46 -6.17
CA TRP A 91 -7.67 -19.44 -5.10
C TRP A 91 -6.79 -20.63 -5.50
N ALA A 92 -6.90 -21.09 -6.76
CA ALA A 92 -6.23 -22.31 -7.20
C ALA A 92 -4.76 -22.11 -7.54
N ALA A 93 -4.39 -20.94 -8.04
CA ALA A 93 -3.04 -20.67 -8.52
C ALA A 93 -2.73 -19.16 -8.61
N LEU A 94 -1.43 -18.87 -8.63
CA LEU A 94 -0.90 -17.59 -9.09
C LEU A 94 -1.08 -17.50 -10.61
N GLY A 95 -1.51 -16.35 -11.09
CA GLY A 95 -1.60 -16.02 -12.51
C GLY A 95 -0.34 -15.34 -13.01
N SER A 96 -0.44 -14.74 -14.19
CA SER A 96 0.69 -14.05 -14.83
C SER A 96 1.08 -12.79 -14.05
N VAL A 97 2.38 -12.49 -14.07
CA VAL A 97 2.94 -11.20 -13.68
C VAL A 97 3.62 -10.60 -14.89
N LEU A 98 3.21 -9.39 -15.25
CA LEU A 98 3.70 -8.66 -16.41
C LEU A 98 4.21 -7.29 -15.96
N VAL A 99 5.26 -6.80 -16.61
CA VAL A 99 5.65 -5.39 -16.47
C VAL A 99 4.59 -4.57 -17.20
N ALA A 100 3.97 -3.65 -16.48
CA ALA A 100 3.05 -2.67 -17.08
C ALA A 100 3.90 -1.49 -17.61
N GLU A 101 3.73 -1.18 -18.90
CA GLU A 101 4.42 -0.06 -19.57
C GLU A 101 3.88 1.31 -19.12
#